data_AF-A0A521DL17-F1
#
_entry.id   AF-A0A521DL17-F1
#
_cell.length_a   1.000
_cell.length_b   1.000
_cell.length_c   1.000
_cell.angle_alpha   90.00
_cell.angle_beta   90.00
_cell.angle_gamma   90.00
#
_symmetry.space_group_name_H-M   'P 1'
#
loop_
_entity.id
_entity.type
_entity.pdbx_description
1 polymer ?
#
loop_
_entity_poly.entity_id
_entity_poly.type
_entity_poly.pdbx_seq_one_letter_code
_entity_poly.pdbx_strand_id
1 'polypeptide(L)'
;MLSPRIFQTPHSNHIFHALNKNQLTAGGFRWFFTDQVPNKEDFQFITENKPDNQNKLFNKSLWEKLGKPSIDTNNPPACMNLSLNDLPGEHWKPITGLEDRYAISSKGRVKRLSSWTTSKNKSFWQERIMSINLGKGAGRYNPLFYIMLNNKGRKILLVISRLLYYSFVEEFDMNNKTLVVINENQPIWDFDISKLKLKTRISLLKGKS
;
A
#
# COMPACT_ATOMS: atom_id res chain seq x y z
N MET A 1 -21.27 22.27 -55.16
CA MET A 1 -22.05 21.51 -54.15
C MET A 1 -21.10 20.54 -53.47
N LEU A 2 -20.74 20.80 -52.21
CA LEU A 2 -19.84 19.94 -51.44
C LEU A 2 -20.66 19.23 -50.34
N SER A 3 -20.57 17.91 -50.31
CA SER A 3 -21.26 17.02 -49.38
C SER A 3 -20.98 17.34 -47.91
N PRO A 4 -21.92 17.07 -47.00
CA PRO A 4 -21.66 17.17 -45.56
C PRO A 4 -20.72 16.03 -45.16
N ARG A 5 -19.56 16.38 -44.60
CA ARG A 5 -18.74 15.43 -43.84
C ARG A 5 -19.47 15.11 -42.54
N ILE A 6 -19.91 13.87 -42.41
CA ILE A 6 -20.37 13.31 -41.15
C ILE A 6 -19.15 13.26 -40.22
N PHE A 7 -19.12 14.14 -39.22
CA PHE A 7 -18.21 14.00 -38.10
C PHE A 7 -18.68 12.79 -37.27
N GLN A 8 -17.99 11.67 -37.39
CA GLN A 8 -18.08 10.60 -36.40
C GLN A 8 -17.68 11.17 -35.04
N THR A 9 -18.60 11.24 -34.10
CA THR A 9 -18.30 11.56 -32.70
C THR A 9 -17.93 10.27 -31.96
N PRO A 10 -16.67 10.06 -31.55
CA PRO A 10 -16.41 9.24 -30.37
C PRO A 10 -16.75 10.10 -29.13
N HIS A 11 -17.20 9.50 -28.02
CA HIS A 11 -17.28 10.12 -26.68
C HIS A 11 -18.63 10.66 -26.13
N SER A 12 -19.81 10.29 -26.64
CA SER A 12 -21.09 10.75 -26.04
C SER A 12 -21.41 10.18 -24.65
N ASN A 13 -20.88 9.01 -24.28
CA ASN A 13 -21.26 8.35 -23.02
C ASN A 13 -20.71 9.07 -21.77
N HIS A 14 -19.49 9.62 -21.81
CA HIS A 14 -18.85 10.16 -20.60
C HIS A 14 -19.50 11.43 -20.07
N ILE A 15 -20.02 12.29 -20.95
CA ILE A 15 -20.77 13.49 -20.54
C ILE A 15 -22.09 13.07 -19.87
N PHE A 16 -22.75 12.06 -20.41
CA PHE A 16 -23.97 11.51 -19.82
C PHE A 16 -23.73 10.92 -18.42
N HIS A 17 -22.59 10.25 -18.18
CA HIS A 17 -22.21 9.80 -16.84
C HIS A 17 -21.97 10.95 -15.86
N ALA A 18 -21.41 12.08 -16.33
CA ALA A 18 -21.22 13.27 -15.51
C ALA A 18 -22.55 13.95 -15.16
N LEU A 19 -23.46 14.08 -16.14
CA LEU A 19 -24.80 14.63 -15.93
C LEU A 19 -25.64 13.80 -14.95
N ASN A 20 -25.51 12.47 -15.03
CA ASN A 20 -26.20 11.55 -14.11
C ASN A 20 -25.47 11.35 -12.77
N LYS A 21 -24.37 12.08 -12.51
CA LYS A 21 -23.53 11.94 -11.30
C LYS A 21 -22.94 10.53 -11.09
N ASN A 22 -22.94 9.69 -12.13
CA ASN A 22 -22.34 8.36 -12.08
C ASN A 22 -20.80 8.45 -12.11
N GLN A 23 -20.28 9.35 -12.96
CA GLN A 23 -18.84 9.60 -13.05
C GLN A 23 -18.61 11.07 -13.39
N LEU A 24 -18.05 11.84 -12.47
CA LEU A 24 -17.82 13.28 -12.66
C LEU A 24 -16.67 13.60 -13.63
N THR A 25 -16.06 12.61 -14.31
CA THR A 25 -14.92 12.84 -15.20
C THR A 25 -15.26 12.55 -16.66
N ALA A 26 -15.14 13.56 -17.53
CA ALA A 26 -15.36 13.45 -18.97
C ALA A 26 -14.38 14.34 -19.74
N GLY A 27 -13.82 13.84 -20.85
CA GLY A 27 -12.90 14.61 -21.70
C GLY A 27 -11.59 15.04 -21.01
N GLY A 28 -11.18 14.36 -19.93
CA GLY A 28 -10.02 14.74 -19.12
C GLY A 28 -10.30 15.80 -18.06
N PHE A 29 -11.53 16.29 -17.96
CA PHE A 29 -11.97 17.27 -16.95
C PHE A 29 -12.89 16.63 -15.92
N ARG A 30 -12.92 17.18 -14.71
CA ARG A 30 -13.91 16.85 -13.69
C ARG A 30 -15.00 17.92 -13.71
N TRP A 31 -16.25 17.51 -13.87
CA TRP A 31 -17.42 18.36 -14.07
C TRP A 31 -18.23 18.46 -12.78
N PHE A 32 -18.70 19.67 -12.49
CA PHE A 32 -19.54 19.98 -11.34
C PHE A 32 -20.67 20.89 -11.78
N PHE A 33 -21.83 20.78 -11.14
CA PHE A 33 -22.93 21.72 -11.38
C PHE A 33 -22.61 23.06 -10.69
N THR A 34 -23.05 24.16 -11.30
CA THR A 34 -22.75 25.52 -10.85
C THR A 34 -23.38 25.87 -9.49
N ASP A 35 -24.44 25.18 -9.11
CA ASP A 35 -25.16 25.32 -7.85
C ASP A 35 -24.58 24.42 -6.73
N GLN A 36 -23.55 23.63 -7.02
CA GLN A 36 -22.91 22.74 -6.05
C GLN A 36 -21.48 23.17 -5.74
N VAL A 37 -21.15 23.27 -4.44
CA VAL A 37 -19.77 23.43 -3.99
C VAL A 37 -19.15 22.03 -3.90
N PRO A 38 -18.11 21.72 -4.69
CA PRO A 38 -17.46 20.41 -4.62
C PRO A 38 -16.91 20.13 -3.22
N ASN A 39 -17.19 18.96 -2.69
CA ASN A 39 -16.62 18.46 -1.44
C ASN A 39 -15.48 17.47 -1.73
N LYS A 40 -14.86 16.97 -0.67
CA LYS A 40 -13.69 16.09 -0.74
C LYS A 40 -14.01 14.72 -1.34
N GLU A 41 -15.22 14.24 -1.10
CA GLU A 41 -15.77 12.97 -1.56
C GLU A 41 -15.91 12.99 -3.08
N ASP A 42 -16.27 14.14 -3.65
CA ASP A 42 -16.37 14.32 -5.10
C ASP A 42 -15.02 14.20 -5.83
N PHE A 43 -13.88 14.18 -5.12
CA PHE A 43 -12.54 13.97 -5.68
C PHE A 43 -12.00 12.56 -5.45
N GLN A 44 -12.76 11.68 -4.79
CA GLN A 44 -12.33 10.31 -4.55
C GLN A 44 -12.33 9.50 -5.85
N PHE A 45 -11.50 8.46 -5.88
CA PHE A 45 -11.36 7.60 -7.05
C PHE A 45 -12.38 6.46 -6.96
N ILE A 46 -13.53 6.60 -7.62
CA ILE A 46 -14.51 5.52 -7.75
C ILE A 46 -14.06 4.65 -8.94
N THR A 47 -13.45 3.49 -8.68
CA THR A 47 -13.31 2.48 -9.73
C THR A 47 -14.61 1.68 -9.82
N GLU A 48 -15.42 1.91 -10.85
CA GLU A 48 -16.68 1.19 -11.12
C GLU A 48 -16.53 -0.34 -11.21
N ASN A 49 -15.30 -0.88 -11.27
CA ASN A 49 -15.00 -2.30 -11.47
C ASN A 49 -14.15 -2.97 -10.37
N LYS A 50 -14.00 -2.39 -9.18
CA LYS A 50 -13.40 -3.11 -8.05
C LYS A 50 -14.24 -2.89 -6.80
N PRO A 51 -14.73 -3.95 -6.13
CA PRO A 51 -15.41 -3.81 -4.86
C PRO A 51 -14.52 -3.03 -3.92
N ASP A 52 -15.15 -2.11 -3.20
CA ASP A 52 -14.51 -1.08 -2.41
C ASP A 52 -13.43 -1.70 -1.52
N ASN A 53 -12.18 -1.53 -1.95
CA ASN A 53 -11.03 -2.18 -1.32
C ASN A 53 -10.69 -1.47 0.02
N GLN A 54 -11.50 -0.47 0.40
CA GLN A 54 -11.53 0.24 1.68
C GLN A 54 -12.08 -0.63 2.81
N ASN A 55 -13.03 -1.53 2.53
CA ASN A 55 -13.64 -2.42 3.53
C ASN A 55 -13.03 -3.82 3.55
N LYS A 56 -11.91 -4.03 2.87
CA LYS A 56 -11.23 -5.32 2.88
C LYS A 56 -10.51 -5.47 4.21
N LEU A 57 -11.05 -6.29 5.12
CA LEU A 57 -10.43 -6.60 6.41
C LEU A 57 -9.18 -7.47 6.29
N PHE A 58 -9.13 -8.35 5.29
CA PHE A 58 -8.20 -9.48 5.25
C PHE A 58 -7.41 -9.59 3.94
N ASN A 59 -6.10 -9.73 4.04
CA ASN A 59 -5.18 -9.95 2.91
C ASN A 59 -5.14 -11.43 2.49
N LYS A 60 -6.23 -11.89 1.83
CA LYS A 60 -6.36 -13.26 1.30
C LYS A 60 -5.17 -13.70 0.43
N SER A 61 -4.61 -12.81 -0.39
CA SER A 61 -3.49 -13.16 -1.28
C SER A 61 -2.21 -13.50 -0.52
N LEU A 62 -1.90 -12.76 0.55
CA LEU A 62 -0.76 -13.07 1.41
C LEU A 62 -0.99 -14.39 2.15
N TRP A 63 -2.18 -14.59 2.70
CA TRP A 63 -2.56 -15.82 3.38
C TRP A 63 -2.42 -17.07 2.49
N GLU A 64 -2.89 -17.00 1.24
CA GLU A 64 -2.71 -18.06 0.24
C GLU A 64 -1.23 -18.35 -0.03
N LYS A 65 -0.41 -17.30 -0.21
CA LYS A 65 1.04 -17.44 -0.43
C LYS A 65 1.79 -18.01 0.77
N LEU A 66 1.26 -17.86 1.97
CA LEU A 66 1.81 -18.44 3.20
C LEU A 66 1.36 -19.89 3.42
N GLY A 67 0.64 -20.49 2.48
CA GLY A 67 0.17 -21.87 2.60
C GLY A 67 -1.11 -22.00 3.43
N LYS A 68 -1.91 -20.93 3.54
CA LYS A 68 -3.19 -20.92 4.25
C LYS A 68 -3.08 -21.36 5.71
N PRO A 69 -2.23 -20.71 6.53
CA PRO A 69 -2.12 -21.05 7.95
C PRO A 69 -3.47 -20.92 8.66
N SER A 70 -3.70 -21.74 9.69
CA SER A 70 -4.90 -21.67 10.52
C SER A 70 -4.89 -20.37 11.33
N ILE A 71 -5.81 -19.45 11.01
CA ILE A 71 -5.97 -18.14 11.63
C ILE A 71 -7.45 -17.74 11.65
N ASP A 72 -7.83 -16.84 12.54
CA ASP A 72 -9.15 -16.20 12.49
C ASP A 72 -9.18 -15.13 11.38
N THR A 73 -10.01 -15.32 10.37
CA THR A 73 -10.15 -14.35 9.26
C THR A 73 -10.93 -13.09 9.63
N ASN A 74 -11.70 -13.13 10.72
CA ASN A 74 -12.45 -11.99 11.25
C ASN A 74 -11.59 -11.12 12.19
N ASN A 75 -10.50 -11.69 12.72
CA ASN A 75 -9.48 -10.96 13.44
C ASN A 75 -8.08 -11.43 13.01
N PRO A 76 -7.68 -11.12 11.76
CA PRO A 76 -6.46 -11.66 11.21
C PRO A 76 -5.21 -11.08 11.89
N PRO A 77 -4.09 -11.83 11.89
CA PRO A 77 -2.80 -11.32 12.35
C PRO A 77 -2.41 -10.03 11.63
N ALA A 78 -1.58 -9.21 12.29
CA ALA A 78 -1.26 -7.86 11.83
C ALA A 78 -0.80 -7.80 10.37
N CYS A 79 0.06 -8.72 9.92
CA CYS A 79 0.56 -8.73 8.54
C CYS A 79 -0.52 -9.01 7.47
N MET A 80 -1.65 -9.60 7.86
CA MET A 80 -2.81 -9.88 7.01
C MET A 80 -4.01 -8.98 7.29
N ASN A 81 -3.96 -8.16 8.35
CA ASN A 81 -5.01 -7.25 8.75
C ASN A 81 -4.94 -5.95 7.94
N LEU A 82 -6.03 -5.64 7.24
CA LEU A 82 -6.18 -4.48 6.37
C LEU A 82 -7.18 -3.44 6.93
N SER A 83 -7.71 -3.65 8.14
CA SER A 83 -8.58 -2.70 8.83
C SER A 83 -7.84 -1.42 9.21
N LEU A 84 -8.50 -0.26 9.12
CA LEU A 84 -7.94 1.00 9.59
C LEU A 84 -7.84 1.10 11.12
N ASN A 85 -8.62 0.29 11.85
CA ASN A 85 -8.59 0.27 13.30
C ASN A 85 -7.22 -0.18 13.80
N ASP A 86 -6.73 0.49 14.84
CA ASP A 86 -5.48 0.14 15.48
C ASP A 86 -5.64 -1.15 16.28
N LEU A 87 -4.60 -2.00 16.23
CA LEU A 87 -4.54 -3.23 16.98
C LEU A 87 -4.05 -2.95 18.41
N PRO A 88 -4.37 -3.80 19.40
CA PRO A 88 -3.89 -3.61 20.76
C PRO A 88 -2.35 -3.50 20.86
N GLY A 89 -1.86 -2.44 21.49
CA GLY A 89 -0.42 -2.16 21.65
C GLY A 89 0.29 -1.77 20.35
N GLU A 90 -0.46 -1.37 19.33
CA GLU A 90 0.11 -0.88 18.08
C GLU A 90 0.44 0.61 18.16
N HIS A 91 1.64 0.96 17.71
CA HIS A 91 2.11 2.35 17.64
C HIS A 91 2.62 2.65 16.25
N TRP A 92 2.36 3.85 15.73
CA TRP A 92 2.72 4.25 14.38
C TRP A 92 3.91 5.22 14.39
N LYS A 93 4.81 5.05 13.43
CA LYS A 93 5.88 6.01 13.13
C LYS A 93 5.86 6.36 11.63
N PRO A 94 6.16 7.61 11.25
CA PRO A 94 6.30 7.96 9.84
C PRO A 94 7.45 7.18 9.21
N ILE A 95 7.32 6.81 7.94
CA ILE A 95 8.41 6.15 7.20
C ILE A 95 9.37 7.22 6.69
N THR A 96 10.66 7.12 7.06
CA THR A 96 11.68 8.09 6.64
C THR A 96 11.76 8.27 5.12
N GLY A 97 11.77 9.51 4.66
CA GLY A 97 11.71 9.93 3.26
C GLY A 97 10.31 9.86 2.62
N LEU A 98 9.28 9.48 3.39
CA LEU A 98 7.89 9.29 2.99
C LEU A 98 6.88 9.76 4.06
N GLU A 99 7.32 10.62 4.98
CA GLU A 99 6.66 10.97 6.23
C GLU A 99 5.28 11.59 6.00
N ASP A 100 5.13 12.32 4.90
CA ASP A 100 3.90 12.99 4.48
C ASP A 100 2.83 12.04 3.91
N ARG A 101 3.19 10.78 3.65
CA ARG A 101 2.35 9.86 2.86
C ARG A 101 2.20 8.48 3.47
N TYR A 102 3.17 8.02 4.26
CA TYR A 102 3.16 6.67 4.79
C TYR A 102 3.69 6.58 6.22
N ALA A 103 3.06 5.72 7.00
CA ALA A 103 3.48 5.34 8.34
C ALA A 103 3.59 3.81 8.45
N ILE A 104 4.49 3.35 9.30
CA ILE A 104 4.62 1.94 9.69
C ILE A 104 4.24 1.77 11.15
N SER A 105 3.56 0.67 11.46
CA SER A 105 3.23 0.31 12.83
C SER A 105 4.28 -0.60 13.46
N SER A 106 4.33 -0.62 14.79
CA SER A 106 5.16 -1.53 15.58
C SER A 106 4.84 -3.01 15.31
N LYS A 107 3.67 -3.32 14.72
CA LYS A 107 3.27 -4.67 14.30
C LYS A 107 3.54 -4.97 12.82
N GLY A 108 4.19 -4.05 12.11
CA GLY A 108 4.62 -4.24 10.72
C GLY A 108 3.56 -3.90 9.67
N ARG A 109 2.42 -3.30 10.08
CA ARG A 109 1.43 -2.77 9.12
C ARG A 109 1.93 -1.47 8.53
N VAL A 110 1.60 -1.22 7.27
CA VAL A 110 1.95 0.04 6.60
C VAL A 110 0.67 0.75 6.20
N LYS A 111 0.51 1.99 6.65
CA LYS A 111 -0.64 2.84 6.40
C LYS A 111 -0.24 3.92 5.41
N ARG A 112 -1.02 4.06 4.33
CA ARG A 112 -0.98 5.24 3.46
C ARG A 112 -1.86 6.29 4.10
N LEU A 113 -1.31 7.46 4.38
CA LEU A 113 -2.03 8.61 4.92
C LEU A 113 -2.96 9.20 3.86
N SER A 114 -4.03 9.84 4.33
CA SER A 114 -4.96 10.51 3.42
C SER A 114 -4.30 11.73 2.78
N SER A 115 -4.33 11.84 1.45
CA SER A 115 -3.58 12.90 0.75
C SER A 115 -4.16 13.21 -0.62
N TRP A 116 -3.90 14.43 -1.10
CA TRP A 116 -4.22 14.85 -2.46
C TRP A 116 -3.15 14.36 -3.43
N THR A 117 -3.55 13.83 -4.58
CA THR A 117 -2.58 13.53 -5.64
C THR A 117 -1.98 14.80 -6.22
N THR A 118 -0.71 14.71 -6.62
CA THR A 118 0.02 15.80 -7.29
C THR A 118 -0.16 15.79 -8.82
N SER A 119 -1.03 14.91 -9.34
CA SER A 119 -1.32 14.79 -10.77
C SER A 119 -2.19 15.95 -11.27
N LYS A 120 -2.14 16.23 -12.59
CA LYS A 120 -3.02 17.21 -13.27
C LYS A 120 -4.49 17.00 -12.92
N ASN A 121 -4.90 15.73 -12.86
CA ASN A 121 -6.19 15.35 -12.31
C ASN A 121 -6.03 15.15 -10.80
N LYS A 122 -6.34 16.20 -10.03
CA LYS A 122 -6.34 16.12 -8.56
C LYS A 122 -7.40 15.11 -8.12
N SER A 123 -6.98 14.15 -7.34
CA SER A 123 -7.84 13.15 -6.72
C SER A 123 -7.49 13.07 -5.24
N PHE A 124 -8.49 12.88 -4.39
CA PHE A 124 -8.27 12.67 -2.98
C PHE A 124 -8.14 11.17 -2.70
N TRP A 125 -7.01 10.78 -2.12
CA TRP A 125 -6.73 9.40 -1.73
C TRP A 125 -7.00 9.26 -0.24
N GLN A 126 -8.00 8.46 0.11
CA GLN A 126 -8.27 8.15 1.51
C GLN A 126 -7.14 7.35 2.16
N GLU A 127 -7.14 7.36 3.49
CA GLU A 127 -6.27 6.53 4.30
C GLU A 127 -6.51 5.05 4.01
N ARG A 128 -5.45 4.23 4.04
CA ARG A 128 -5.57 2.80 3.79
C ARG A 128 -4.41 1.99 4.37
N ILE A 129 -4.69 0.82 4.94
CA ILE A 129 -3.65 -0.18 5.18
C ILE A 129 -3.25 -0.86 3.87
N MET A 130 -1.96 -0.77 3.57
CA MET A 130 -1.37 -1.28 2.34
C MET A 130 -1.13 -2.78 2.46
N SER A 131 -1.49 -3.53 1.41
CA SER A 131 -1.31 -4.98 1.39
C SER A 131 0.16 -5.38 1.29
N ILE A 132 0.65 -6.10 2.30
CA ILE A 132 1.97 -6.73 2.30
C ILE A 132 1.99 -7.88 1.30
N ASN A 133 3.12 -8.05 0.64
CA ASN A 133 3.39 -9.11 -0.32
C ASN A 133 4.48 -10.05 0.19
N LEU A 134 4.46 -11.27 -0.32
CA LEU A 134 5.48 -12.28 -0.08
C LEU A 134 6.31 -12.48 -1.36
N GLY A 135 7.63 -12.40 -1.23
CA GLY A 135 8.61 -12.63 -2.28
C GLY A 135 9.63 -13.69 -1.88
N LYS A 136 10.43 -14.13 -2.85
CA LYS A 136 11.58 -15.03 -2.59
C LYS A 136 12.73 -14.20 -2.01
N GLY A 137 13.22 -14.53 -0.82
CA GLY A 137 14.38 -13.85 -0.22
C GLY A 137 15.71 -14.26 -0.86
N ALA A 138 16.78 -13.59 -0.44
CA ALA A 138 18.14 -13.94 -0.85
C ALA A 138 18.59 -15.24 -0.14
N GLY A 139 18.30 -16.39 -0.76
CA GLY A 139 18.67 -17.72 -0.28
C GLY A 139 17.48 -18.59 0.15
N ARG A 140 17.74 -19.87 0.45
CA ARG A 140 16.72 -20.89 0.75
C ARG A 140 15.93 -20.68 2.06
N TYR A 141 16.24 -19.69 2.89
CA TYR A 141 15.85 -19.72 4.31
C TYR A 141 15.04 -18.53 4.84
N ASN A 142 14.62 -17.55 4.05
CA ASN A 142 13.69 -16.53 4.57
C ASN A 142 12.80 -15.97 3.46
N PRO A 143 11.48 -16.12 3.52
CA PRO A 143 10.60 -15.41 2.61
C PRO A 143 10.62 -13.92 2.93
N LEU A 144 10.55 -13.11 1.87
CA LEU A 144 10.67 -11.66 1.95
C LEU A 144 9.29 -11.05 2.06
N PHE A 145 8.94 -10.49 3.22
CA PHE A 145 7.75 -9.65 3.37
C PHE A 145 8.10 -8.24 2.90
N TYR A 146 7.38 -7.76 1.88
CA TYR A 146 7.67 -6.47 1.28
C TYR A 146 6.40 -5.73 0.87
N ILE A 147 6.57 -4.44 0.63
CA ILE A 147 5.54 -3.56 0.14
C ILE A 147 6.05 -2.70 -1.00
N MET A 148 5.17 -2.43 -1.97
CA MET A 148 5.44 -1.51 -3.07
C MET A 148 4.72 -0.19 -2.79
N LEU A 149 5.46 0.88 -2.55
CA LEU A 149 4.91 2.21 -2.32
C LEU A 149 5.17 3.12 -3.54
N ASN A 150 4.37 4.18 -3.67
CA ASN A 150 4.62 5.22 -4.66
C ASN A 150 5.31 6.39 -3.98
N ASN A 151 6.48 6.77 -4.48
CA ASN A 151 7.16 7.99 -4.10
C ASN A 151 7.26 8.92 -5.31
N LYS A 152 6.38 9.93 -5.39
CA LYS A 152 6.40 10.98 -6.42
C LYS A 152 6.43 10.39 -7.84
N GLY A 153 5.58 9.39 -8.09
CA GLY A 153 5.49 8.70 -9.38
C GLY A 153 6.43 7.49 -9.54
N ARG A 154 7.45 7.33 -8.69
CA ARG A 154 8.35 6.18 -8.73
C ARG A 154 7.88 5.09 -7.77
N LYS A 155 7.89 3.84 -8.20
CA LYS A 155 7.61 2.70 -7.31
C LYS A 155 8.86 2.34 -6.53
N ILE A 156 8.74 2.24 -5.21
CA ILE A 156 9.82 1.81 -4.32
C ILE A 156 9.39 0.52 -3.60
N LEU A 157 10.33 -0.41 -3.47
CA LEU A 157 10.14 -1.65 -2.72
C LEU A 157 10.76 -1.46 -1.34
N LEU A 158 9.97 -1.70 -0.29
CA LEU A 158 10.46 -1.69 1.09
C LEU A 158 10.22 -3.04 1.75
N VAL A 159 11.22 -3.53 2.47
CA VAL A 159 11.15 -4.80 3.21
C VAL A 159 10.64 -4.51 4.63
N ILE A 160 9.61 -5.24 5.06
CA ILE A 160 8.91 -4.96 6.33
C ILE A 160 9.85 -5.10 7.54
N SER A 161 10.66 -6.17 7.58
CA SER A 161 11.60 -6.37 8.69
C SER A 161 12.65 -5.26 8.79
N ARG A 162 13.12 -4.73 7.65
CA ARG A 162 14.05 -3.58 7.63
C ARG A 162 13.39 -2.32 8.16
N LEU A 163 12.17 -2.03 7.72
CA LEU A 163 11.41 -0.87 8.21
C LEU A 163 11.13 -0.96 9.70
N LEU A 164 10.71 -2.13 10.19
CA LEU A 164 10.47 -2.36 11.62
C LEU A 164 11.73 -2.14 12.45
N TYR A 165 12.85 -2.76 12.06
CA TYR A 165 14.10 -2.62 12.78
C TYR A 165 14.58 -1.16 12.81
N TYR A 166 14.60 -0.50 11.64
CA TYR A 166 14.99 0.90 11.53
C TYR A 166 14.12 1.81 12.41
N SER A 167 12.80 1.59 12.40
CA SER A 167 11.86 2.50 13.06
C SER A 167 11.74 2.27 14.58
N PHE A 168 11.94 1.03 15.06
CA PHE A 168 11.62 0.63 16.43
C PHE A 168 12.77 -0.03 17.21
N VAL A 169 13.90 -0.34 16.58
CA VAL A 169 15.08 -0.94 17.24
C VAL A 169 16.27 -0.01 17.18
N GLU A 170 16.84 0.18 15.99
CA GLU A 170 18.06 0.94 15.78
C GLU A 170 18.12 1.42 14.33
N GLU A 171 18.43 2.70 14.15
CA GLU A 171 18.60 3.29 12.83
C GLU A 171 19.89 2.80 12.16
N PHE A 172 19.82 2.55 10.86
CA PHE A 172 20.97 2.15 10.05
C PHE A 172 20.78 2.62 8.61
N ASP A 173 21.84 2.59 7.79
CA ASP A 173 21.71 2.95 6.38
C ASP A 173 20.82 1.95 5.62
N MET A 174 19.59 2.37 5.33
CA MET A 174 18.61 1.60 4.58
C MET A 174 19.03 1.30 3.14
N ASN A 175 20.00 2.03 2.58
CA ASN A 175 20.58 1.77 1.26
C ASN A 175 21.75 0.77 1.31
N ASN A 176 22.30 0.50 2.50
CA ASN A 176 23.39 -0.44 2.66
C ASN A 176 22.90 -1.88 2.44
N LYS A 177 23.30 -2.46 1.31
CA LYS A 177 22.95 -3.84 0.89
C LYS A 177 23.78 -4.92 1.59
N THR A 178 24.83 -4.54 2.32
CA THR A 178 25.64 -5.48 3.11
C THR A 178 25.00 -5.80 4.45
N LEU A 179 24.09 -4.95 4.93
CA LEU A 179 23.33 -5.15 6.15
C LEU A 179 22.01 -5.86 5.84
N VAL A 180 21.69 -6.89 6.61
CA VAL A 180 20.48 -7.71 6.49
C VAL A 180 19.81 -7.79 7.86
N VAL A 181 18.49 -7.59 7.90
CA VAL A 181 17.70 -7.84 9.09
C VAL A 181 17.15 -9.26 9.01
N ILE A 182 17.56 -10.10 9.95
CA ILE A 182 17.09 -11.47 10.11
C ILE A 182 15.85 -11.47 10.98
N ASN A 183 14.81 -12.14 10.51
CA ASN A 183 13.58 -12.34 11.24
C ASN A 183 13.60 -13.74 11.87
N GLU A 184 13.71 -13.82 13.20
CA GLU A 184 13.74 -15.07 13.96
C GLU A 184 12.36 -15.41 14.57
N ASN A 185 11.30 -14.72 14.15
CA ASN A 185 9.94 -15.02 14.57
C ASN A 185 9.48 -16.40 14.11
N GLN A 186 8.69 -17.06 14.95
CA GLN A 186 7.96 -18.28 14.65
C GLN A 186 6.53 -18.13 15.19
N PRO A 187 5.51 -18.02 14.32
CA PRO A 187 5.60 -18.03 12.86
C PRO A 187 6.26 -16.77 12.29
N ILE A 188 6.93 -16.90 11.16
CA ILE A 188 7.71 -15.81 10.51
C ILE A 188 6.89 -14.56 10.13
N TRP A 189 5.57 -14.69 10.04
CA TRP A 189 4.66 -13.61 9.65
C TRP A 189 4.12 -12.83 10.85
N ASP A 190 4.37 -13.30 12.08
CA ASP A 190 3.99 -12.63 13.31
C ASP A 190 5.21 -11.86 13.84
N PHE A 191 5.25 -10.56 13.57
CA PHE A 191 6.45 -9.76 13.83
C PHE A 191 6.54 -9.33 15.29
N ASP A 192 7.36 -10.03 16.07
CA ASP A 192 7.95 -9.50 17.29
C ASP A 192 9.25 -8.78 16.95
N ILE A 193 9.29 -7.48 17.24
CA ILE A 193 10.45 -6.61 16.96
C ILE A 193 11.70 -7.10 17.71
N SER A 194 11.54 -7.66 18.92
CA SER A 194 12.68 -8.16 19.72
C SER A 194 13.40 -9.36 19.08
N LYS A 195 12.72 -10.04 18.15
CA LYS A 195 13.25 -11.18 17.37
C LYS A 195 13.81 -10.77 16.01
N LEU A 196 13.98 -9.47 15.77
CA LEU A 196 14.68 -8.94 14.60
C LEU A 196 16.15 -8.66 14.94
N LYS A 197 17.08 -9.14 14.12
CA LYS A 197 18.53 -8.97 14.33
C LYS A 197 19.20 -8.40 13.09
N LEU A 198 19.92 -7.30 13.24
CA LEU A 198 20.79 -6.77 12.19
C LEU A 198 22.07 -7.60 12.13
N LYS A 199 22.41 -8.10 10.94
CA LYS A 199 23.65 -8.84 10.67
C LYS A 199 24.28 -8.34 9.38
N THR A 200 25.59 -8.55 9.24
CA THR A 200 26.25 -8.36 7.95
C THR A 200 26.01 -9.60 7.08
N ARG A 201 25.98 -9.42 5.76
CA ARG A 201 25.82 -10.53 4.81
C ARG A 201 26.98 -11.52 4.91
N ILE A 202 28.17 -11.04 5.23
CA ILE A 202 29.38 -11.85 5.38
C ILE A 202 29.26 -12.78 6.60
N SER A 203 28.75 -12.30 7.74
CA SER A 203 28.60 -13.14 8.93
C SER A 203 27.59 -14.29 8.73
N LEU A 204 26.61 -14.12 7.85
CA LEU A 204 25.66 -15.17 7.47
C LEU A 204 26.28 -16.28 6.60
N LEU A 205 27.36 -15.97 5.87
CA LEU A 205 28.08 -16.94 5.05
C LEU A 205 29.09 -17.74 5.89
N LYS A 206 29.68 -17.12 6.91
CA LYS A 206 30.68 -17.76 7.79
C LYS A 206 30.09 -18.80 8.76
N GLY A 207 28.84 -18.62 9.21
CA GLY A 207 28.17 -19.58 10.10
C GLY A 207 27.68 -20.87 9.42
N LYS A 208 28.20 -21.20 8.22
CA LYS A 208 27.86 -22.39 7.42
C LYS A 208 29.08 -23.23 7.03
N SER A 209 30.25 -22.90 7.60
CA SER A 209 31.49 -23.67 7.49
C SER A 209 31.62 -24.65 8.64
#